data_AF-A0A4Y2HD01-F1
#
_entry.id   AF-A0A4Y2HD01-F1
#
_cell.length_a   1.000
_cell.length_b   1.000
_cell.length_c   1.000
_cell.angle_alpha   90.00
_cell.angle_beta   90.00
_cell.angle_gamma   90.00
#
_symmetry.space_group_name_H-M   'P 1'
#
loop_
_entity.id
_entity.type
_entity.pdbx_description
1 polymer ?
#
loop_
_entity_poly.entity_id
_entity_poly.type
_entity_poly.pdbx_seq_one_letter_code
_entity_poly.pdbx_strand_id
1 'polypeptide(L)'
;MIDVSDIPPCDIEFITDLRHRMQQLNPVATSAHCTDRFYIHPSLKSSSHIFLRVDRVQPPLRQPYTGPHKVLCRTDKPITVDINGRKTTVSLDHVKPAHLLPETVLSPPPVIKNLKSTDVHTSKNDEPPTYVTRSGRRVHFPKKLTTYIT
;
A
#
# COMPACT_ATOMS: atom_id res chain seq x y z
N MET A 1 54.89 -9.22 7.87
CA MET A 1 55.21 -8.53 6.59
C MET A 1 55.31 -9.62 5.55
N ILE A 2 54.41 -9.65 4.57
CA ILE A 2 54.48 -10.62 3.48
C ILE A 2 55.47 -10.04 2.47
N ASP A 3 56.53 -10.78 2.20
CA ASP A 3 57.57 -10.43 1.22
C ASP A 3 56.96 -10.46 -0.18
N VAL A 4 57.05 -9.35 -0.91
CA VAL A 4 56.43 -9.16 -2.24
C VAL A 4 57.17 -9.99 -3.32
N SER A 5 58.27 -10.65 -2.95
CA SER A 5 59.10 -11.48 -3.82
C SER A 5 58.63 -12.95 -3.97
N ASP A 6 57.66 -13.40 -3.17
CA ASP A 6 57.04 -14.74 -3.30
C ASP A 6 55.83 -14.78 -4.27
N ILE A 7 55.52 -13.64 -4.92
CA ILE A 7 54.53 -13.60 -5.98
C ILE A 7 55.25 -14.08 -7.26
N PRO A 8 54.94 -15.27 -7.80
CA PRO A 8 55.54 -15.70 -9.06
C PRO A 8 55.32 -14.61 -10.09
N PRO A 9 56.29 -14.32 -10.99
CA PRO A 9 56.12 -13.29 -12.00
C PRO A 9 54.79 -13.57 -12.68
N CYS A 10 53.82 -12.68 -12.46
CA CYS A 10 52.47 -12.82 -12.98
C CYS A 10 52.65 -13.12 -14.46
N ASP A 11 52.37 -14.36 -14.86
CA ASP A 11 52.68 -14.84 -16.19
C ASP A 11 51.84 -14.02 -17.15
N ILE A 12 52.48 -12.98 -17.71
CA ILE A 12 51.81 -11.94 -18.49
C ILE A 12 51.14 -12.62 -19.67
N GLU A 13 51.75 -13.69 -20.20
CA GLU A 13 51.20 -14.54 -21.24
C GLU A 13 49.91 -15.21 -20.78
N PHE A 14 49.89 -15.85 -19.61
CA PHE A 14 48.68 -16.45 -19.04
C PHE A 14 47.55 -15.43 -18.86
N ILE A 15 47.85 -14.24 -18.35
CA ILE A 15 46.84 -13.18 -18.15
C ILE A 15 46.33 -12.67 -19.51
N THR A 16 47.20 -12.52 -20.50
CA THR A 16 46.81 -12.10 -21.85
C THR A 16 45.95 -13.15 -22.55
N ASP A 17 46.31 -14.43 -22.44
CA ASP A 17 45.55 -15.54 -23.03
C ASP A 17 44.19 -15.71 -22.35
N LEU A 18 44.14 -15.60 -21.02
CA LEU A 18 42.88 -15.63 -20.27
C LEU A 18 41.96 -14.48 -20.68
N ARG A 19 42.47 -13.25 -20.80
CA ARG A 19 41.68 -12.11 -21.28
C ARG A 19 41.18 -12.32 -22.70
N HIS A 20 42.03 -12.83 -23.58
CA HIS A 20 41.66 -13.11 -24.97
C HIS A 20 40.52 -14.14 -25.03
N ARG A 21 40.64 -15.25 -24.29
CA ARG A 21 39.59 -16.28 -24.21
C ARG A 21 38.30 -15.76 -23.60
N MET A 22 38.37 -15.00 -22.50
CA MET A 22 37.18 -14.44 -21.85
C MET A 22 36.47 -13.40 -22.74
N GLN A 23 37.21 -12.63 -23.55
CA GLN A 23 36.64 -11.71 -24.53
C GLN A 23 35.92 -12.43 -25.68
N GLN A 24 36.36 -13.64 -26.04
CA GLN A 24 35.71 -14.46 -27.05
C GLN A 24 34.44 -15.16 -26.54
N LEU A 25 34.22 -15.21 -25.21
CA LEU A 25 32.98 -15.72 -24.65
C LEU A 25 31.86 -14.69 -24.86
N ASN A 26 31.06 -14.89 -25.89
CA ASN A 26 29.81 -14.14 -26.05
C ASN A 26 28.77 -14.70 -25.07
N PRO A 27 28.21 -13.88 -24.18
CA PRO A 27 27.07 -14.31 -23.38
C PRO A 27 25.92 -14.66 -24.32
N VAL A 28 25.29 -15.82 -24.09
CA VAL A 28 24.08 -16.21 -24.81
C VAL A 28 22.99 -15.21 -24.45
N ALA A 29 22.30 -14.67 -25.47
CA ALA A 29 21.19 -13.77 -25.25
C ALA A 29 20.14 -14.45 -24.36
N THR A 30 20.01 -13.98 -23.12
CA THR A 30 18.97 -14.44 -22.21
C THR A 30 17.64 -13.81 -22.60
N SER A 31 16.55 -14.55 -22.42
CA SER A 31 15.20 -14.03 -22.59
C SER A 31 14.96 -12.80 -21.68
N ALA A 32 14.45 -11.72 -22.27
CA ALA A 32 14.04 -10.55 -21.52
C ALA A 32 12.69 -10.81 -20.84
N HIS A 33 12.72 -11.30 -19.60
CA HIS A 33 11.51 -11.59 -18.82
C HIS A 33 10.84 -10.35 -18.21
N CYS A 34 11.36 -9.14 -18.46
CA CYS A 34 10.87 -7.90 -17.86
C CYS A 34 10.63 -6.82 -18.93
N THR A 35 9.80 -7.13 -19.92
CA THR A 35 9.28 -6.12 -20.87
C THR A 35 7.99 -5.47 -20.40
N ASP A 36 7.32 -6.06 -19.40
CA ASP A 36 6.04 -5.56 -18.92
C ASP A 36 6.22 -4.33 -18.03
N ARG A 37 5.34 -3.35 -18.22
CA ARG A 37 5.35 -2.11 -17.46
C ARG A 37 4.76 -2.45 -16.10
N PHE A 38 5.52 -2.22 -15.03
CA PHE A 38 5.05 -2.47 -13.67
C PHE A 38 3.68 -1.81 -13.43
N TYR A 39 2.78 -2.52 -12.76
CA TYR A 39 1.43 -2.04 -12.52
C TYR A 39 1.45 -0.78 -11.66
N ILE A 40 0.84 0.30 -12.18
CA ILE A 40 0.64 1.56 -11.47
C ILE A 40 -0.85 1.76 -11.23
N HIS A 41 -1.23 1.97 -9.98
CA HIS A 41 -2.63 2.20 -9.64
C HIS A 41 -3.16 3.50 -10.29
N PRO A 42 -4.26 3.47 -11.06
CA PRO A 42 -4.74 4.64 -11.82
C PRO A 42 -5.01 5.88 -10.97
N SER A 43 -5.51 5.70 -9.74
CA SER A 43 -5.82 6.82 -8.85
C SER A 43 -4.59 7.58 -8.34
N LEU A 44 -3.36 7.07 -8.50
CA LEU A 44 -2.16 7.84 -8.18
C LEU A 44 -2.01 9.09 -9.05
N LYS A 45 -2.57 9.07 -10.27
CA LYS A 45 -2.57 10.21 -11.18
C LYS A 45 -3.47 11.35 -10.70
N SER A 46 -4.57 11.03 -10.02
CA SER A 46 -5.62 12.01 -9.64
C SER A 46 -5.76 12.25 -8.14
N SER A 47 -5.16 11.42 -7.28
CA SER A 47 -5.36 11.53 -5.83
C SER A 47 -4.89 12.87 -5.25
N SER A 48 -5.57 13.42 -4.24
CA SER A 48 -5.05 14.60 -3.54
C SER A 48 -3.95 14.23 -2.55
N HIS A 49 -4.04 13.03 -1.95
CA HIS A 49 -3.13 12.55 -0.92
C HIS A 49 -2.62 11.14 -1.23
N ILE A 50 -1.45 10.80 -0.71
CA ILE A 50 -0.85 9.46 -0.86
C ILE A 50 -0.25 8.98 0.45
N PHE A 51 -0.27 7.67 0.66
CA PHE A 51 0.46 6.98 1.71
C PHE A 51 1.87 6.66 1.23
N LEU A 52 2.88 6.92 2.07
CA LEU A 52 4.29 6.67 1.75
C LEU A 52 4.84 5.50 2.57
N ARG A 53 5.40 4.49 1.90
CA ARG A 53 6.01 3.32 2.54
C ARG A 53 7.28 3.74 3.29
N VAL A 54 7.49 3.14 4.45
CA VAL A 54 8.73 3.29 5.22
C VAL A 54 9.60 2.07 4.96
N ASP A 55 10.68 2.23 4.18
CA ASP A 55 11.56 1.11 3.79
C ASP A 55 12.61 0.74 4.84
N ARG A 56 12.60 1.43 5.99
CA ARG A 56 13.48 1.08 7.12
C ARG A 56 12.88 -0.06 7.92
N VAL A 57 13.74 -0.95 8.45
CA VAL A 57 13.34 -1.97 9.42
C VAL A 57 12.61 -1.32 10.60
N GLN A 58 11.38 -1.78 10.86
CA GLN A 58 10.55 -1.31 11.96
C GLN A 58 10.31 -2.42 12.99
N PRO A 59 10.05 -2.07 14.26
CA PRO A 59 9.53 -3.00 15.24
C PRO A 59 8.22 -3.65 14.78
N PRO A 60 7.86 -4.82 15.34
CA PRO A 60 6.57 -5.46 15.07
C PRO A 60 5.38 -4.52 15.32
N LEU A 61 4.28 -4.77 14.60
CA LEU A 61 2.99 -4.07 14.74
C LEU A 61 3.04 -2.55 14.46
N ARG A 62 4.03 -2.05 13.73
CA ARG A 62 4.01 -0.68 13.22
C ARG A 62 3.43 -0.60 11.81
N GLN A 63 2.79 0.53 11.53
CA GLN A 63 2.21 0.80 10.22
C GLN A 63 3.35 0.94 9.18
N PRO A 64 3.34 0.15 8.09
CA PRO A 64 4.40 0.19 7.08
C PRO A 64 4.33 1.42 6.19
N TYR A 65 3.24 2.18 6.25
CA TYR A 65 3.03 3.42 5.52
C TYR A 65 2.79 4.57 6.49
N THR A 66 3.31 5.74 6.16
CA THR A 66 3.00 6.99 6.84
C THR A 66 1.92 7.73 6.07
N GLY A 67 1.03 8.36 6.84
CA GLY A 67 0.12 9.49 6.54
C GLY A 67 -0.51 9.61 5.14
N PRO A 68 -1.73 10.16 5.03
CA PRO A 68 -2.11 10.80 3.79
C PRO A 68 -1.28 12.09 3.63
N HIS A 69 -0.21 12.04 2.84
CA HIS A 69 0.62 13.20 2.51
C HIS A 69 0.06 13.92 1.30
N LYS A 70 -0.01 15.26 1.37
CA LYS A 70 -0.54 16.07 0.28
C LYS A 70 0.40 16.00 -0.92
N VAL A 71 -0.13 15.67 -2.09
CA VAL A 71 0.64 15.69 -3.33
C VAL A 71 0.76 17.12 -3.84
N LEU A 72 1.99 17.57 -4.08
CA LEU A 72 2.32 18.91 -4.57
C LEU A 72 2.56 18.92 -6.08
N CYS A 73 3.30 17.93 -6.59
CA CYS A 73 3.66 17.82 -8.00
C CYS A 73 3.77 16.36 -8.42
N ARG A 74 3.46 16.08 -9.68
CA ARG A 74 3.50 14.74 -10.29
C ARG A 74 4.37 14.75 -11.52
N THR A 75 5.19 13.72 -11.66
CA THR A 75 5.97 13.41 -12.87
C THR A 75 5.78 11.91 -13.17
N ASP A 76 6.27 11.43 -14.30
CA ASP A 76 6.09 10.03 -14.73
C ASP A 76 6.69 8.99 -13.77
N LYS A 77 7.74 9.36 -13.03
CA LYS A 77 8.46 8.48 -12.10
C LYS A 77 8.40 8.97 -10.65
N PRO A 78 8.79 10.22 -10.33
CA PRO A 78 8.69 10.73 -8.97
C PRO A 78 7.40 11.50 -8.72
N ILE A 79 6.98 11.51 -7.46
CA ILE A 79 5.90 12.37 -6.93
C ILE A 79 6.51 13.24 -5.84
N THR A 80 6.20 14.55 -5.86
CA THR A 80 6.59 15.46 -4.78
C THR A 80 5.43 15.60 -3.82
N VAL A 81 5.67 15.31 -2.54
CA VAL A 81 4.69 15.41 -1.45
C VAL A 81 5.12 16.42 -0.40
N ASP A 82 4.14 16.96 0.32
CA ASP A 82 4.37 17.72 1.54
C ASP A 82 4.41 16.78 2.75
N ILE A 83 5.57 16.69 3.40
CA ILE A 83 5.76 15.97 4.66
C ILE A 83 6.15 17.00 5.71
N ASN A 84 5.23 17.28 6.65
CA ASN A 84 5.45 18.22 7.75
C ASN A 84 5.94 19.62 7.30
N GLY A 85 5.39 20.14 6.20
CA GLY A 85 5.78 21.44 5.64
C GLY A 85 7.01 21.38 4.73
N ARG A 86 7.62 20.21 4.56
CA ARG A 86 8.79 20.00 3.71
C ARG A 86 8.40 19.26 2.44
N LYS A 87 8.76 19.86 1.30
CA LYS A 87 8.66 19.22 -0.02
C LYS A 87 9.65 18.05 -0.10
N THR A 88 9.13 16.85 -0.31
CA THR A 88 9.90 15.62 -0.41
C THR A 88 9.54 14.90 -1.70
N THR A 89 10.56 14.54 -2.47
CA THR A 89 10.40 13.79 -3.73
C THR A 89 10.55 12.30 -3.44
N VAL A 90 9.57 11.51 -3.85
CA VAL A 90 9.52 10.07 -3.62
C VAL A 90 9.26 9.32 -4.93
N SER A 91 9.75 8.08 -5.04
CA SER A 91 9.47 7.21 -6.17
C SER A 91 8.02 6.72 -6.12
N LEU A 92 7.43 6.50 -7.29
CA LEU A 92 6.07 5.98 -7.40
C LEU A 92 5.93 4.56 -6.79
N ASP A 93 7.01 3.78 -6.76
CA ASP A 93 7.02 2.41 -6.24
C ASP A 93 6.73 2.33 -4.74
N HIS A 94 6.95 3.42 -4.00
CA HIS A 94 6.83 3.46 -2.54
C HIS A 94 5.51 4.09 -2.09
N VAL A 95 4.59 4.40 -3.01
CA VAL A 95 3.36 5.14 -2.70
C VAL A 95 2.10 4.30 -2.91
N LYS A 96 1.07 4.63 -2.13
CA LYS A 96 -0.31 4.18 -2.37
C LYS A 96 -1.25 5.38 -2.38
N PRO A 97 -2.31 5.37 -3.21
CA PRO A 97 -3.31 6.44 -3.16
C PRO A 97 -4.02 6.45 -1.80
N ALA A 98 -4.23 7.65 -1.23
CA ALA A 98 -5.06 7.82 -0.06
C ALA A 98 -6.45 8.32 -0.48
N HIS A 99 -7.48 7.57 -0.13
CA HIS A 99 -8.87 7.95 -0.37
C HIS A 99 -9.41 8.63 0.87
N LEU A 100 -9.56 9.96 0.80
CA LEU A 100 -10.15 10.76 1.87
C LEU A 100 -11.63 10.96 1.62
N LEU A 101 -12.44 10.88 2.67
CA LEU A 101 -13.85 11.25 2.61
C LEU A 101 -13.97 12.77 2.46
N PRO A 102 -14.87 13.28 1.61
CA PRO A 102 -15.20 14.70 1.59
C PRO A 102 -15.72 15.13 2.97
N GLU A 103 -15.28 16.29 3.48
CA GLU A 103 -15.70 16.86 4.78
C GLU A 103 -17.20 17.22 4.89
N THR A 104 -18.00 16.98 3.85
CA THR A 104 -19.39 17.45 3.74
C THR A 104 -20.42 16.64 4.56
N VAL A 105 -20.03 15.91 5.61
CA VAL A 105 -21.01 15.11 6.39
C VAL A 105 -20.96 15.35 7.91
N LEU A 106 -20.56 16.55 8.33
CA LEU A 106 -20.71 17.01 9.72
C LEU A 106 -21.79 18.08 9.92
N SER A 107 -22.64 18.37 8.92
CA SER A 107 -23.91 19.02 9.25
C SER A 107 -24.89 17.95 9.74
N PRO A 108 -25.58 18.16 10.89
CA PRO A 108 -26.65 17.27 11.28
C PRO A 108 -27.71 17.26 10.17
N PRO A 109 -28.31 16.10 9.84
CA PRO A 109 -29.40 16.06 8.86
C PRO A 109 -30.52 17.01 9.31
N PRO A 110 -31.17 17.77 8.40
CA PRO A 110 -32.32 18.57 8.77
C PRO A 110 -33.38 17.64 9.35
N VAL A 111 -33.76 17.88 10.60
CA VAL A 111 -34.82 17.15 11.29
C VAL A 111 -36.13 17.45 10.58
N ILE A 112 -36.54 16.59 9.65
CA ILE A 112 -37.88 16.63 9.07
C ILE A 112 -38.85 16.09 10.12
N LYS A 113 -39.52 17.00 10.84
CA LYS A 113 -40.61 16.67 11.77
C LYS A 113 -41.90 16.45 11.01
N ASN A 114 -42.13 15.25 10.47
CA ASN A 114 -43.47 14.88 10.03
C ASN A 114 -43.86 13.51 10.58
N LEU A 115 -44.53 13.55 11.74
CA LEU A 115 -45.44 12.48 12.17
C LEU A 115 -46.60 12.42 11.18
N LYS A 116 -46.80 11.25 10.55
CA LYS A 116 -48.14 10.73 10.27
C LYS A 116 -48.13 9.24 10.57
N SER A 117 -48.72 8.91 11.71
CA SER A 117 -49.13 7.56 12.07
C SER A 117 -50.20 7.10 11.08
N THR A 118 -49.99 5.95 10.44
CA THR A 118 -51.06 5.10 9.96
C THR A 118 -50.85 3.72 10.56
N ASP A 119 -51.73 3.47 11.53
CA ASP A 119 -52.11 2.26 12.21
C ASP A 119 -52.17 1.01 11.31
N VAL A 120 -51.42 -0.05 11.66
CA VAL A 120 -51.81 -1.46 11.39
C VAL A 120 -51.26 -2.37 12.50
N HIS A 121 -52.12 -2.66 13.46
CA HIS A 121 -52.41 -3.96 14.06
C HIS A 121 -51.27 -4.88 14.59
N THR A 122 -51.19 -4.89 15.93
CA THR A 122 -50.92 -5.98 16.88
C THR A 122 -50.58 -7.39 16.36
N SER A 123 -49.41 -7.91 16.76
CA SER A 123 -49.32 -9.21 17.46
C SER A 123 -48.03 -9.28 18.28
N LYS A 124 -48.20 -9.52 19.59
CA LYS A 124 -47.13 -9.74 20.56
C LYS A 124 -46.56 -11.14 20.36
N ASN A 125 -45.25 -11.26 20.18
CA ASN A 125 -44.47 -12.41 20.61
C ASN A 125 -43.08 -11.91 20.99
N ASP A 126 -42.76 -11.94 22.28
CA ASP A 126 -41.43 -11.69 22.82
C ASP A 126 -40.50 -12.85 22.44
N GLU A 127 -39.81 -12.74 21.29
CA GLU A 127 -38.67 -13.60 20.95
C GLU A 127 -37.52 -12.72 20.43
N PRO A 128 -36.30 -12.83 21.00
CA PRO A 128 -35.18 -12.00 20.57
C PRO A 128 -34.80 -12.29 19.12
N PRO A 129 -34.46 -11.27 18.31
CA PRO A 129 -34.10 -11.49 16.90
C PRO A 129 -32.91 -12.45 16.80
N THR A 130 -33.12 -13.60 16.16
CA THR A 130 -32.05 -14.56 15.89
C THR A 130 -31.18 -14.02 14.74
N TYR A 131 -29.95 -13.62 15.04
CA TYR A 131 -28.98 -13.21 14.03
C TYR A 131 -28.34 -14.43 13.37
N VAL A 132 -28.42 -14.51 12.03
CA VAL A 132 -27.91 -15.63 11.23
C VAL A 132 -26.93 -15.11 10.18
N THR A 133 -25.75 -15.74 10.06
CA THR A 133 -24.78 -15.40 9.01
C THR A 133 -25.23 -15.93 7.64
N ARG A 134 -24.63 -15.44 6.56
CA ARG A 134 -24.90 -15.93 5.19
C ARG A 134 -24.72 -17.45 5.02
N SER A 135 -23.93 -18.10 5.89
CA SER A 135 -23.72 -19.55 5.91
C SER A 135 -24.71 -20.31 6.82
N GLY A 136 -25.73 -19.65 7.36
CA GLY A 136 -26.75 -20.26 8.21
C GLY A 136 -26.38 -20.43 9.69
N ARG A 137 -25.26 -19.87 10.15
CA ARG A 137 -24.83 -20.04 11.55
C ARG A 137 -25.54 -19.03 12.45
N ARG A 138 -26.15 -19.51 13.53
CA ARG A 138 -26.73 -18.65 14.58
C ARG A 138 -25.62 -17.97 15.37
N VAL A 139 -25.72 -16.66 15.54
CA VAL A 139 -24.76 -15.84 16.29
C VAL A 139 -25.44 -15.31 17.55
N HIS A 140 -24.85 -15.62 18.71
CA HIS A 140 -25.28 -15.07 19.98
C HIS A 140 -24.37 -13.90 20.37
N PHE A 141 -24.93 -12.70 20.45
CA PHE A 141 -24.19 -11.52 20.88
C PHE A 141 -24.33 -11.33 22.40
N PRO A 142 -23.23 -11.09 23.13
CA PRO A 142 -23.28 -10.68 24.53
C PRO A 142 -24.04 -9.35 24.66
N LYS A 143 -24.89 -9.22 25.69
CA LYS A 143 -25.73 -8.02 25.94
C LYS A 143 -24.97 -6.68 25.95
N LYS A 144 -23.67 -6.70 26.26
CA LYS A 144 -22.79 -5.52 26.28
C LYS A 144 -22.42 -4.97 24.89
N LEU A 145 -22.72 -5.69 23.81
CA LEU A 145 -22.37 -5.30 22.43
C LEU A 145 -23.59 -4.93 21.57
N THR A 146 -24.80 -4.92 22.15
CA THR A 146 -26.06 -4.73 21.41
C THR A 146 -26.27 -3.29 20.93
N THR A 147 -25.59 -2.30 21.51
CA THR A 147 -25.79 -0.86 21.23
C THR A 147 -25.17 -0.39 19.90
N TYR A 148 -24.41 -1.23 19.20
CA TYR A 148 -23.67 -0.84 17.99
C TYR A 148 -24.29 -1.38 16.68
N ILE A 149 -25.51 -1.92 16.73
CA ILE A 149 -26.16 -2.53 15.58
C ILE A 149 -27.45 -1.75 15.26
N THR A 150 -27.36 -0.81 14.33
CA THR A 150 -28.50 -0.18 13.64
C THR A 150 -28.26 -0.28 12.14
#